data_AF-A0A6I1VWH5-F1
#
_entry.id   AF-A0A6I1VWH5-F1
#
_cell.length_a   1.000
_cell.length_b   1.000
_cell.length_c   1.000
_cell.angle_alpha   90.00
_cell.angle_beta   90.00
_cell.angle_gamma   90.00
#
_symmetry.space_group_name_H-M   'P 1'
#
loop_
_entity.id
_entity.type
_entity.pdbx_description
1 polymer ?
#
loop_
_entity_poly.entity_id
_entity_poly.type
_entity_poly.pdbx_seq_one_letter_code
_entity_poly.pdbx_strand_id
1 'polypeptide(L)' 'MYQPSTIPYQEHRGFKRTFRQGHLSLGLFFPLEAFEGDTPSMLDQVALAKRAEALGFSALWFRDVPL' A
#
# COMPACT_ATOMS: atom_id res chain seq x y z
N MET A 1 -5.18 9.78 23.96
CA MET A 1 -6.24 9.05 23.23
C MET A 1 -6.15 9.46 21.77
N TYR A 2 -6.25 8.51 20.83
CA TYR A 2 -6.41 8.86 19.42
C TYR A 2 -7.78 9.48 19.21
N GLN A 3 -7.82 10.62 18.50
CA GLN A 3 -9.07 11.30 18.15
C GLN A 3 -9.29 11.13 16.65
N PRO A 4 -10.41 10.53 16.22
CA PRO A 4 -10.70 10.36 14.80
C PRO A 4 -10.76 11.70 14.08
N SER A 5 -10.33 11.72 12.82
CA SER A 5 -10.52 12.90 11.98
C SER A 5 -12.01 13.19 11.80
N THR A 6 -12.39 14.46 11.85
CA THR A 6 -13.73 14.93 11.49
C THR A 6 -13.90 15.14 9.98
N ILE A 7 -12.79 15.07 9.22
CA ILE A 7 -12.80 15.18 7.76
C ILE A 7 -13.48 13.92 7.19
N PRO A 8 -14.45 14.05 6.27
CA PRO A 8 -15.04 12.90 5.59
C PRO A 8 -13.97 12.06 4.91
N TYR A 9 -14.06 10.73 5.00
CA TYR A 9 -13.01 9.87 4.47
C TYR A 9 -12.78 10.05 2.97
N GLN A 10 -13.83 10.42 2.21
CA GLN A 10 -13.74 10.70 0.79
C GLN A 10 -12.84 11.90 0.48
N GLU A 11 -12.54 12.75 1.47
CA GLU A 11 -11.68 13.92 1.31
C GLU A 11 -10.21 13.66 1.63
N HIS A 12 -9.89 12.54 2.28
CA HIS A 12 -8.51 12.19 2.55
C HIS A 12 -7.72 11.98 1.26
N ARG A 13 -6.51 12.55 1.20
CA ARG A 13 -5.63 12.50 0.03
C ARG A 13 -5.38 11.06 -0.45
N GLY A 14 -5.13 10.13 0.47
CA GLY A 14 -4.93 8.72 0.15
C GLY A 14 -6.18 8.08 -0.45
N PHE A 15 -7.34 8.31 0.14
CA PHE A 15 -8.61 7.77 -0.35
C PHE A 15 -8.94 8.29 -1.76
N LYS A 16 -8.87 9.62 -1.98
CA LYS A 16 -9.12 10.24 -3.29
C LYS A 16 -8.19 9.73 -4.40
N ARG A 17 -6.94 9.45 -4.05
CA ARG A 17 -5.93 8.94 -5.00
C ARG A 17 -6.18 7.49 -5.38
N THR A 18 -6.62 6.67 -4.43
CA THR A 18 -6.78 5.22 -4.63
C THR A 18 -8.16 4.86 -5.16
N PHE A 19 -9.22 5.53 -4.72
CA PHE A 19 -10.61 5.20 -5.02
C PHE A 19 -11.27 6.35 -5.77
N ARG A 20 -11.57 6.11 -7.05
CA ARG A 20 -12.30 7.04 -7.92
C ARG A 20 -13.27 6.26 -8.80
N GLN A 21 -14.53 6.70 -8.84
CA GLN A 21 -15.55 6.06 -9.67
C GLN A 21 -15.11 6.02 -11.14
N GLY A 22 -15.31 4.87 -11.79
CA GLY A 22 -14.94 4.66 -13.20
C GLY A 22 -13.43 4.57 -13.46
N HIS A 23 -12.59 4.46 -12.42
CA HIS A 23 -11.14 4.35 -12.57
C HIS A 23 -10.58 3.18 -11.77
N LEU A 24 -9.74 2.37 -12.43
CA LEU A 24 -8.97 1.32 -11.77
C LEU A 24 -7.63 1.86 -11.30
N SER A 25 -7.31 1.71 -10.02
CA SER A 25 -5.98 1.98 -9.49
C SER A 25 -5.23 0.68 -9.23
N LEU A 26 -3.90 0.72 -9.29
CA LEU A 26 -3.05 -0.43 -9.02
C LEU A 26 -2.27 -0.22 -7.72
N GLY A 27 -2.27 -1.22 -6.85
CA GLY A 27 -1.43 -1.27 -5.67
C GLY A 27 -0.51 -2.50 -5.71
N LEU A 28 0.48 -2.53 -4.82
CA LEU A 28 1.39 -3.65 -4.67
C LEU A 28 1.28 -4.27 -3.28
N PHE A 29 1.54 -5.58 -3.20
CA PHE A 29 1.45 -6.35 -1.98
C PHE A 29 2.87 -6.71 -1.49
N PHE A 30 3.14 -6.53 -0.20
CA PHE A 30 4.41 -6.90 0.41
C PHE A 30 4.47 -8.40 0.72
N PRO A 31 5.61 -9.07 0.52
CA PRO A 31 6.89 -8.52 0.06
C PRO A 31 6.89 -8.18 -1.44
N LEU A 32 7.58 -7.10 -1.82
CA LEU A 32 7.85 -6.74 -3.22
C LEU A 32 8.97 -7.63 -3.78
N GLU A 33 8.74 -8.93 -3.79
CA GLU A 33 9.73 -9.96 -4.09
C GLU A 33 9.01 -11.17 -4.70
N ALA A 34 9.60 -11.75 -5.74
CA ALA A 34 9.20 -13.07 -6.23
C ALA A 34 10.01 -14.11 -5.46
N PHE A 35 9.47 -14.57 -4.33
CA PHE A 35 10.09 -15.59 -3.48
C PHE A 35 9.27 -16.89 -3.50
N GLU A 36 9.93 -17.99 -3.19
CA GLU A 36 9.32 -19.30 -3.02
C GLU A 36 9.45 -19.75 -1.56
N GLY A 37 8.52 -20.59 -1.10
CA GLY A 37 8.46 -21.04 0.30
C GLY A 37 7.85 -19.98 1.24
N ASP A 38 8.17 -20.11 2.53
CA ASP A 38 7.47 -19.35 3.58
C ASP A 38 8.18 -18.05 3.99
N THR A 39 9.47 -17.89 3.64
CA THR A 39 10.32 -16.80 4.15
C THR A 39 10.94 -15.99 3.00
N PRO A 40 10.52 -14.73 2.80
CA PRO A 40 11.17 -13.82 1.84
C PRO A 40 12.53 -13.31 2.34
N SER A 41 13.39 -12.85 1.43
CA SER A 41 14.68 -12.24 1.82
C SER A 41 14.52 -10.83 2.40
N MET A 42 13.42 -10.13 2.05
CA MET A 42 13.10 -8.78 2.51
C MET A 42 14.16 -7.72 2.14
N LEU A 43 14.99 -8.00 1.13
CA LEU A 43 15.99 -7.05 0.66
C LEU A 43 15.33 -5.86 -0.07
N ASP A 44 15.88 -4.68 0.15
CA ASP A 44 15.57 -3.43 -0.56
C ASP A 44 14.09 -2.98 -0.57
N GLN A 45 13.26 -3.53 0.31
CA GLN A 45 11.82 -3.27 0.32
C GLN A 45 11.46 -1.78 0.43
N VAL A 46 12.25 -1.00 1.18
CA VAL A 46 12.07 0.47 1.28
C VAL A 46 12.36 1.16 -0.06
N ALA A 47 13.44 0.76 -0.75
CA ALA A 47 13.80 1.33 -2.04
C ALA A 47 12.76 0.96 -3.11
N LEU A 48 12.30 -0.29 -3.10
CA LEU A 48 11.23 -0.76 -3.97
C LEU A 48 9.90 -0.05 -3.71
N ALA A 49 9.54 0.19 -2.44
CA ALA A 49 8.35 0.95 -2.06
C ALA A 49 8.40 2.40 -2.58
N LYS A 50 9.54 3.09 -2.43
CA LYS A 50 9.75 4.43 -2.98
C LYS A 50 9.66 4.43 -4.50
N ARG A 51 10.22 3.41 -5.16
CA ARG A 51 10.10 3.25 -6.61
C ARG A 51 8.64 3.03 -7.02
N ALA A 52 7.87 2.24 -6.29
CA ALA A 52 6.45 2.04 -6.54
C ALA A 52 5.65 3.34 -6.41
N GLU A 53 5.94 4.16 -5.40
CA GLU A 53 5.35 5.49 -5.27
C GLU A 53 5.68 6.37 -6.48
N ALA A 54 6.95 6.43 -6.89
CA ALA A 54 7.41 7.20 -8.04
C ALA A 54 6.78 6.74 -9.37
N LEU A 55 6.51 5.43 -9.51
CA LEU A 55 5.81 4.84 -10.65
C LEU A 55 4.30 5.05 -10.63
N GLY A 56 3.75 5.63 -9.56
CA GLY A 56 2.35 5.99 -9.48
C GLY A 56 1.42 4.92 -8.92
N PHE A 57 1.94 3.83 -8.32
CA PHE A 57 1.10 2.87 -7.60
C PHE A 57 0.35 3.58 -6.46
N SER A 58 -0.93 3.22 -6.28
CA SER A 58 -1.86 3.93 -5.41
C SER A 58 -1.70 3.56 -3.93
N ALA A 59 -1.34 2.31 -3.65
CA ALA A 59 -1.28 1.74 -2.31
C ALA A 59 -0.23 0.63 -2.20
N LEU A 60 0.22 0.41 -0.96
CA LEU A 60 1.03 -0.72 -0.53
C LEU A 60 0.23 -1.50 0.51
N TRP A 61 0.16 -2.82 0.35
CA TRP A 61 -0.67 -3.71 1.16
C TRP A 61 0.19 -4.69 1.96
N PHE A 62 -0.26 -4.99 3.17
CA PHE A 62 0.38 -5.94 4.08
C PHE A 62 -0.67 -6.92 4.61
N ARG A 63 -0.20 -8.09 5.05
CA ARG A 63 -1.03 -9.03 5.81
C ARG A 63 -0.72 -8.90 7.29
N ASP A 64 -1.78 -8.93 8.07
CA ASP A 64 -1.71 -9.22 9.50
C ASP A 64 -1.88 -10.73 9.67
N VAL A 65 -0.82 -11.43 10.08
CA VAL A 65 -0.79 -12.89 10.22
C VAL A 65 -0.63 -13.23 11.70
N PRO A 66 -1.67 -13.78 12.36
CA PRO A 66 -1.53 -14.26 13.73
C PRO A 66 -0.59 -15.47 13.80
N LEU A 67 0.25 -15.51 14.83
CA LEU A 67 1.19 -16.59 15.15
C LEU A 67 0.48 -17.80 15.77
#